data_AF-A0A124FK30-F1
#
_entry.id   AF-A0A124FK30-F1
#
_cell.length_a   1.000
_cell.length_b   1.000
_cell.length_c   1.000
_cell.angle_alpha   90.00
_cell.angle_beta   90.00
_cell.angle_gamma   90.00
#
_symmetry.space_group_name_H-M   'P 1'
#
loop_
_entity.id
_entity.type
_entity.pdbx_description
1 polymer ?
#
loop_
_entity_poly.entity_id
_entity_poly.type
_entity_poly.pdbx_seq_one_letter_code
_entity_poly.pdbx_strand_id
1 'polypeptide(L)'
;MRLFSLYLAEGRGWGLVFLSPDPLFDFTFLRTQGEVTCLEPLTPFLPVGIAGCLFHGILRQYRAADLSSAAPVPLEELRDLCLREAGGVDFPFWDWGEENRPAALEGPSPAVHPLPRRDELGEVASLLAGRLLSLREIARLAGYPGEGGTAALQRVLQVLCLRGAAALVPALYPLKGSLVRCQRCGWEGIPDAGFCRACRSEACCTCPECRLMGPLSLCEPLYTAVPQRSAERQALEKAGVWGRLQKLFGLGKRDGGREEAGGREVLCTPLIFGAVPWGKSDRRRGVAEEEAPS
;
A
#
# COMPACT_ATOMS: atom_id res chain seq x y z
N MET A 1 4.59 9.32 -14.80
CA MET A 1 5.39 8.07 -14.87
C MET A 1 4.83 7.11 -13.83
N ARG A 2 4.73 5.81 -14.11
CA ARG A 2 4.12 4.81 -13.20
C ARG A 2 5.21 4.03 -12.46
N LEU A 3 5.84 4.71 -11.52
CA LEU A 3 6.87 4.12 -10.67
C LEU A 3 6.53 4.41 -9.21
N PHE A 4 7.05 3.56 -8.33
CA PHE A 4 6.84 3.64 -6.89
C PHE A 4 8.17 3.53 -6.19
N SER A 5 8.39 4.34 -5.17
CA SER A 5 9.45 4.15 -4.21
C SER A 5 8.86 3.54 -2.95
N LEU A 6 9.57 2.56 -2.40
CA LEU A 6 9.38 2.16 -1.02
C LEU A 6 10.11 3.17 -0.13
N TYR A 7 9.44 3.64 0.91
CA TYR A 7 10.00 4.62 1.84
C TYR A 7 9.70 4.23 3.29
N LEU A 8 10.51 4.78 4.20
CA LEU A 8 10.28 4.83 5.63
C LEU A 8 9.88 6.27 5.99
N ALA A 9 8.76 6.45 6.68
CA ALA A 9 8.43 7.70 7.36
C ALA A 9 8.46 7.47 8.86
N GLU A 10 9.06 8.39 9.60
CA GLU A 10 9.19 8.29 11.06
C GLU A 10 8.62 9.51 11.75
N GLY A 11 8.15 9.29 12.98
CA GLY A 11 7.81 10.34 13.92
C GLY A 11 8.13 9.90 15.34
N ARG A 12 7.65 10.63 16.35
CA ARG A 12 7.99 10.32 17.75
C ARG A 12 7.46 8.94 18.18
N GLY A 13 8.34 7.95 18.18
CA GLY A 13 8.05 6.59 18.65
C GLY A 13 7.22 5.75 17.69
N TRP A 14 7.11 6.13 16.42
CA TRP A 14 6.42 5.34 15.40
C TRP A 14 7.16 5.43 14.06
N GLY A 15 6.97 4.40 13.24
CA GLY A 15 7.49 4.32 11.88
C GLY A 15 6.44 3.75 10.93
N LEU A 16 6.54 4.11 9.66
CA LEU A 16 5.68 3.59 8.59
C LEU A 16 6.53 3.25 7.38
N VAL A 17 6.38 2.04 6.88
CA VAL A 17 6.98 1.60 5.61
C VAL A 17 5.87 1.40 4.59
N PHE A 18 5.95 2.10 3.47
CA PHE A 18 4.94 1.97 2.42
C PHE A 18 5.45 2.36 1.03
N LEU A 19 4.63 2.07 0.01
CA LEU A 19 4.89 2.35 -1.38
C LEU A 19 4.22 3.67 -1.78
N SER A 20 4.99 4.54 -2.44
CA SER A 20 4.46 5.80 -2.94
C SER A 20 4.90 6.10 -4.37
N PRO A 21 3.97 6.57 -5.21
CA PRO A 21 4.33 7.18 -6.48
C PRO A 21 4.65 8.68 -6.35
N ASP A 22 4.43 9.28 -5.17
CA ASP A 22 4.70 10.69 -4.85
C ASP A 22 5.04 10.84 -3.35
N PRO A 23 6.28 10.53 -2.94
CA PRO A 23 6.68 10.61 -1.53
C PRO A 23 6.53 12.01 -0.91
N LEU A 24 6.63 13.07 -1.71
CA LEU A 24 6.45 14.45 -1.23
C LEU A 24 5.00 14.72 -0.83
N PHE A 25 4.04 14.23 -1.61
CA PHE A 25 2.64 14.26 -1.24
C PHE A 25 2.39 13.47 0.06
N ASP A 26 2.99 12.29 0.21
CA ASP A 26 2.82 11.46 1.41
C ASP A 26 3.37 12.15 2.65
N PHE A 27 4.57 12.73 2.56
CA PHE A 27 5.16 13.52 3.64
C PHE A 27 4.24 14.67 4.05
N THR A 28 3.67 15.39 3.07
CA THR A 28 2.71 16.48 3.30
C THR A 28 1.47 15.96 4.03
N PHE A 29 0.87 14.88 3.53
CA PHE A 29 -0.32 14.28 4.14
C PHE A 29 -0.04 13.80 5.57
N LEU A 30 1.01 13.01 5.78
CA LEU A 30 1.35 12.44 7.09
C LEU A 30 1.60 13.54 8.14
N ARG A 31 2.19 14.67 7.74
CA ARG A 31 2.36 15.84 8.64
C ARG A 31 1.06 16.50 9.06
N THR A 32 0.01 16.43 8.24
CA THR A 32 -1.32 16.89 8.66
C THR A 32 -1.96 15.96 9.67
N GLN A 33 -1.50 14.72 9.77
CA GLN A 33 -2.03 13.72 10.70
C GLN A 33 -1.24 13.70 12.02
N GLY A 34 0.04 14.09 12.03
CA GLY A 34 0.87 14.12 13.23
C GLY A 34 2.31 14.59 12.96
N GLU A 35 3.16 14.52 13.99
CA GLU A 35 4.58 14.86 13.84
C GLU A 35 5.32 13.77 13.06
N VAL A 36 5.67 14.08 11.81
CA VAL A 36 6.62 13.32 10.98
C VAL A 36 7.93 14.08 10.98
N THR A 37 9.01 13.41 11.36
CA THR A 37 10.36 13.99 11.45
C THR A 37 11.12 13.85 10.14
N CYS A 38 10.97 12.72 9.46
CA CYS A 38 11.65 12.44 8.20
C CYS A 38 10.83 11.50 7.31
N LEU A 39 11.15 11.55 6.02
CA LEU A 39 10.80 10.52 5.05
C LEU A 39 12.06 10.13 4.27
N GLU A 40 12.41 8.85 4.37
CA GLU A 40 13.63 8.27 3.82
C GLU A 40 13.29 7.21 2.76
N PRO A 41 13.71 7.40 1.50
CA PRO A 41 13.59 6.37 0.48
C PRO A 41 14.41 5.12 0.83
N LEU A 42 13.76 3.96 0.72
CA LEU A 42 14.38 2.64 0.84
C LEU A 42 14.80 2.09 -0.51
N THR A 43 14.12 2.52 -1.58
CA THR A 43 14.38 2.08 -2.96
C THR A 43 14.37 3.27 -3.92
N PRO A 44 15.01 3.16 -5.09
CA PRO A 44 14.73 4.08 -6.19
C PRO A 44 13.26 3.92 -6.64
N PHE A 45 12.86 4.71 -7.62
CA PHE A 45 11.57 4.54 -8.30
C PHE A 45 11.57 3.25 -9.14
N LEU A 46 10.71 2.30 -8.77
CA LEU A 46 10.62 0.96 -9.35
C LEU A 46 9.23 0.71 -9.95
N PRO A 47 9.08 -0.18 -10.95
CA PRO A 47 7.77 -0.72 -11.30
C PRO A 47 7.10 -1.33 -10.06
N VAL A 48 5.80 -1.09 -9.90
CA VAL A 48 5.07 -1.51 -8.69
C VAL A 48 5.12 -3.02 -8.43
N GLY A 49 5.23 -3.86 -9.47
CA GLY A 49 5.49 -5.29 -9.34
C GLY A 49 6.76 -5.61 -8.56
N ILE A 50 7.85 -4.88 -8.85
CA ILE A 50 9.12 -5.03 -8.15
C ILE A 50 9.03 -4.43 -6.75
N ALA A 51 8.54 -3.18 -6.64
CA ALA A 51 8.43 -2.50 -5.36
C ALA A 51 7.53 -3.29 -4.37
N GLY A 52 6.43 -3.85 -4.86
CA GLY A 52 5.53 -4.72 -4.11
C GLY A 52 6.16 -6.04 -3.67
N CYS A 53 7.05 -6.63 -4.48
CA CYS A 53 7.83 -7.80 -4.08
C CYS A 53 8.75 -7.50 -2.89
N LEU A 54 9.50 -6.40 -2.97
CA LEU A 54 10.38 -5.95 -1.88
C LEU A 54 9.58 -5.65 -0.61
N PHE A 55 8.47 -4.92 -0.75
CA PHE A 55 7.57 -4.64 0.36
C PHE A 55 7.02 -5.92 1.00
N HIS A 56 6.63 -6.91 0.19
CA HIS A 56 6.13 -8.17 0.70
C HIS A 56 7.21 -9.00 1.40
N GLY A 57 8.46 -8.93 0.95
CA GLY A 57 9.61 -9.51 1.65
C GLY A 57 9.78 -8.94 3.05
N ILE A 58 9.71 -7.61 3.19
CA ILE A 58 9.72 -6.93 4.49
C ILE A 58 8.52 -7.38 5.33
N LEU A 59 7.30 -7.36 4.78
CA LEU A 59 6.10 -7.80 5.49
C LEU A 59 6.24 -9.22 6.04
N ARG A 60 6.84 -10.15 5.28
CA ARG A 60 7.04 -11.54 5.72
C ARG A 60 7.95 -11.63 6.94
N GLN A 61 8.99 -10.79 7.02
CA GLN A 61 9.89 -10.73 8.17
C GLN A 61 9.17 -10.29 9.45
N TYR A 62 8.22 -9.36 9.34
CA TYR A 62 7.54 -8.75 10.47
C TYR A 62 6.12 -9.28 10.72
N ARG A 63 5.66 -10.28 9.95
CA ARG A 63 4.28 -10.80 9.99
C ARG A 63 3.85 -11.40 11.34
N ALA A 64 4.80 -11.88 12.13
CA ALA A 64 4.57 -12.54 13.41
C ALA A 64 4.82 -11.63 14.63
N ALA A 65 5.30 -10.40 14.42
CA ALA A 65 5.65 -9.49 15.49
C ALA A 65 4.45 -8.63 15.92
N ASP A 66 4.33 -8.34 17.22
CA ASP A 66 3.47 -7.26 17.70
C ASP A 66 4.16 -5.92 17.43
N LEU A 67 3.87 -5.37 16.25
CA LEU A 67 4.48 -4.14 15.78
C LEU A 67 4.00 -2.89 16.53
N SER A 68 2.88 -2.99 17.26
CA SER A 68 2.32 -1.85 18.00
C SER A 68 3.18 -1.46 19.21
N SER A 69 3.92 -2.43 19.76
CA SER A 69 4.91 -2.23 20.83
C SER A 69 6.36 -2.24 20.35
N ALA A 70 6.59 -2.53 19.06
CA ALA A 70 7.93 -2.59 18.50
C ALA A 70 8.51 -1.18 18.35
N ALA A 71 9.79 -1.03 18.68
CA ALA A 71 10.54 0.14 18.28
C ALA A 71 10.56 0.26 16.74
N PRO A 72 10.64 1.48 16.19
CA PRO A 72 10.89 1.67 14.77
C PRO A 72 12.14 0.89 14.34
N VAL A 73 12.05 0.21 13.19
CA VAL A 73 13.17 -0.55 12.63
C VAL A 73 14.18 0.44 12.04
N PRO A 74 15.49 0.30 12.33
CA PRO A 74 16.50 1.18 11.75
C PRO A 74 16.47 1.18 10.22
N LEU A 75 16.68 2.37 9.64
CA LEU A 75 16.69 2.58 8.19
C LEU A 75 17.62 1.62 7.43
N GLU A 76 18.84 1.40 7.94
CA GLU A 76 19.82 0.53 7.31
C GLU A 76 19.40 -0.95 7.32
N GLU A 77 18.71 -1.41 8.37
CA GLU A 77 18.17 -2.77 8.41
C GLU A 77 17.09 -2.98 7.33
N LEU A 78 16.25 -1.98 7.11
CA LEU A 78 15.24 -2.00 6.03
C LEU A 78 15.87 -1.94 4.64
N ARG A 79 16.95 -1.16 4.46
CA ARG A 79 17.72 -1.14 3.20
C ARG A 79 18.37 -2.48 2.92
N ASP A 80 18.99 -3.09 3.92
CA ASP A 80 19.58 -4.43 3.82
C ASP A 80 18.53 -5.49 3.47
N LEU A 81 17.33 -5.40 4.05
CA LEU A 81 16.21 -6.26 3.67
C LEU A 81 15.83 -6.06 2.20
N CYS A 82 15.72 -4.82 1.73
CA CYS A 82 15.43 -4.54 0.32
C CYS A 82 16.50 -5.11 -0.61
N LEU A 83 17.78 -4.96 -0.26
CA LEU A 83 18.90 -5.50 -1.04
C LEU A 83 18.87 -7.03 -1.10
N ARG A 84 18.59 -7.71 0.02
CA ARG A 84 18.46 -9.16 0.06
C ARG A 84 17.31 -9.66 -0.81
N GLU A 85 16.15 -9.01 -0.73
CA GLU A 85 14.98 -9.36 -1.53
C GLU A 85 15.20 -9.04 -3.01
N ALA A 86 15.91 -7.94 -3.33
CA ALA A 86 16.29 -7.59 -4.69
C ALA A 86 17.25 -8.61 -5.31
N GLY A 87 18.19 -9.16 -4.53
CA GLY A 87 19.11 -10.21 -5.00
C GLY A 87 18.42 -11.51 -5.42
N GLY A 88 17.17 -11.75 -5.00
CA GLY A 88 16.35 -12.87 -5.44
C GLY A 88 15.55 -12.62 -6.72
N VAL A 89 15.59 -11.40 -7.25
CA VAL A 89 14.77 -10.91 -8.35
C VAL A 89 15.72 -10.48 -9.48
N ASP A 90 15.83 -11.30 -10.53
CA ASP A 90 16.76 -11.09 -11.65
C ASP A 90 16.28 -9.94 -12.56
N PHE A 91 16.35 -8.70 -12.06
CA PHE A 91 15.90 -7.53 -12.79
C PHE A 91 16.84 -6.31 -12.61
N PRO A 92 17.14 -5.56 -13.69
CA PRO A 92 18.14 -4.48 -13.71
C PRO A 92 17.65 -3.15 -13.10
N PHE A 93 16.65 -3.15 -12.23
CA PHE A 93 15.99 -1.93 -11.76
C PHE A 93 16.65 -1.24 -10.57
N TRP A 94 17.68 -1.84 -9.97
CA TRP A 94 18.33 -1.31 -8.76
C TRP A 94 19.38 -0.24 -9.08
N ASP A 95 18.99 0.76 -9.88
CA ASP A 95 19.83 1.91 -10.19
C ASP A 95 19.38 3.15 -9.41
N TRP A 96 20.28 3.66 -8.57
CA TRP A 96 20.11 4.89 -7.79
C TRP A 96 20.61 6.14 -8.53
N GLY A 97 20.74 6.08 -9.86
CA GLY A 97 21.01 7.23 -10.71
C GLY A 97 20.15 8.44 -10.31
N GLU A 98 20.68 9.66 -10.52
CA GLU A 98 20.08 10.90 -10.00
C GLU A 98 18.60 11.09 -10.38
N GLU A 99 18.21 10.60 -11.56
CA GLU A 99 16.84 10.64 -12.09
C GLU A 99 15.85 9.67 -11.43
N ASN A 100 16.34 8.61 -10.79
CA ASN A 100 15.52 7.55 -10.20
C ASN A 100 15.51 7.61 -8.66
N ARG A 101 16.32 8.49 -8.06
CA ARG A 101 16.39 8.69 -6.61
C ARG A 101 15.28 9.63 -6.14
N PRO A 102 14.32 9.17 -5.34
CA PRO A 102 13.41 10.07 -4.64
C PRO A 102 14.20 10.92 -3.64
N ALA A 103 13.79 12.16 -3.42
CA ALA A 103 14.42 13.00 -2.41
C ALA A 103 14.08 12.48 -1.01
N ALA A 104 15.08 12.40 -0.13
CA ALA A 104 14.83 12.38 1.31
C ALA A 104 14.21 13.73 1.72
N LEU A 105 13.28 13.70 2.67
CA LEU A 105 12.54 14.89 3.08
C LEU A 105 12.70 15.12 4.58
N GLU A 106 13.25 16.28 4.92
CA GLU A 106 13.45 16.76 6.28
C GLU A 106 12.94 18.21 6.41
N GLY A 107 12.52 18.61 7.61
CA GLY A 107 12.17 20.01 7.89
C GLY A 107 10.81 20.46 7.29
N PRO A 108 10.49 21.77 7.30
CA PRO A 108 9.21 22.31 6.81
C PRO A 108 9.02 22.06 5.31
N SER A 109 7.93 21.37 4.95
CA SER A 109 7.61 21.07 3.55
C SER A 109 7.07 22.31 2.84
N PRO A 110 7.59 22.67 1.65
CA PRO A 110 6.88 23.58 0.77
C PRO A 110 5.68 22.81 0.17
N ALA A 111 4.54 22.77 0.86
CA ALA A 111 3.37 22.07 0.34
C ALA A 111 2.82 22.83 -0.88
N VAL A 112 2.72 22.16 -2.04
CA VAL A 112 2.06 22.75 -3.24
C VAL A 112 1.00 21.81 -3.84
N HIS A 113 0.55 20.78 -3.10
CA HIS A 113 -0.52 19.90 -3.57
C HIS A 113 -1.70 19.91 -2.59
N PRO A 114 -2.91 20.31 -3.04
CA PRO A 114 -4.09 20.28 -2.17
C PRO A 114 -4.43 18.84 -1.79
N LEU A 115 -4.82 18.65 -0.53
CA LEU A 115 -5.36 17.37 -0.08
C LEU A 115 -6.69 17.08 -0.78
N PRO A 116 -6.94 15.81 -1.17
CA PRO A 116 -8.23 15.40 -1.71
C PRO A 116 -9.39 15.71 -0.74
N ARG A 117 -10.56 16.03 -1.30
CA ARG A 117 -11.75 16.32 -0.51
C ARG A 117 -12.37 15.03 0.07
N ARG A 118 -13.16 15.16 1.14
CA ARG A 118 -13.75 14.01 1.85
C ARG A 118 -14.77 13.24 1.00
N ASP A 119 -15.55 13.96 0.21
CA ASP A 119 -16.49 13.41 -0.78
C ASP A 119 -15.75 12.59 -1.86
N GLU A 120 -14.69 13.14 -2.45
CA GLU A 120 -13.84 12.44 -3.44
C GLU A 120 -13.30 11.11 -2.87
N LEU A 121 -12.84 11.11 -1.62
CA LEU A 121 -12.37 9.91 -0.92
C LEU A 121 -13.49 8.86 -0.74
N GLY A 122 -14.71 9.30 -0.37
CA GLY A 122 -15.86 8.42 -0.15
C GLY A 122 -16.37 7.79 -1.46
N GLU A 123 -16.41 8.57 -2.54
CA GLU A 123 -16.80 8.09 -3.87
C GLU A 123 -15.84 7.03 -4.39
N VAL A 124 -14.53 7.30 -4.35
CA VAL A 124 -13.52 6.33 -4.82
C VAL A 124 -13.49 5.09 -3.92
N ALA A 125 -13.60 5.22 -2.59
CA ALA A 125 -13.68 4.08 -1.70
C ALA A 125 -14.89 3.18 -2.01
N SER A 126 -16.04 3.78 -2.30
CA SER A 126 -17.26 3.05 -2.68
C SER A 126 -17.10 2.31 -4.01
N LEU A 127 -16.40 2.91 -4.99
CA LEU A 127 -16.09 2.25 -6.26
C LEU A 127 -15.17 1.04 -6.10
N LEU A 128 -14.27 1.06 -5.12
CA LEU A 128 -13.34 -0.05 -4.85
C LEU A 128 -13.99 -1.21 -4.08
N ALA A 129 -15.18 -1.03 -3.50
CA ALA A 129 -15.84 -2.04 -2.68
C ALA A 129 -16.13 -3.31 -3.50
N GLY A 130 -15.44 -4.41 -3.15
CA GLY A 130 -15.58 -5.71 -3.81
C GLY A 130 -15.03 -5.75 -5.24
N ARG A 131 -14.19 -4.79 -5.65
CA ARG A 131 -13.63 -4.70 -6.99
C ARG A 131 -12.12 -4.54 -6.94
N LEU A 132 -11.44 -5.13 -7.92
CA LEU A 132 -10.02 -4.93 -8.18
C LEU A 132 -9.87 -4.11 -9.46
N LEU A 133 -9.54 -2.82 -9.31
CA LEU A 133 -9.56 -1.86 -10.40
C LEU A 133 -8.19 -1.21 -10.63
N SER A 134 -7.80 -1.04 -11.88
CA SER A 134 -6.65 -0.22 -12.27
C SER A 134 -6.94 1.27 -12.14
N LEU A 135 -5.88 2.07 -12.07
CA LEU A 135 -5.98 3.54 -12.08
C LEU A 135 -6.81 4.07 -13.26
N ARG A 136 -6.68 3.44 -14.44
CA ARG A 136 -7.42 3.83 -15.66
C ARG A 136 -8.92 3.54 -15.56
N GLU A 137 -9.27 2.39 -15.00
CA GLU A 137 -10.68 2.02 -14.80
C GLU A 137 -11.33 2.94 -13.78
N ILE A 138 -10.64 3.23 -12.67
CA ILE A 138 -11.13 4.16 -11.65
C ILE A 138 -11.28 5.57 -12.22
N ALA A 139 -10.29 6.07 -12.98
CA ALA A 139 -10.38 7.38 -13.62
C ALA A 139 -11.59 7.50 -14.55
N ARG A 140 -11.89 6.44 -15.32
CA ARG A 140 -13.06 6.41 -16.21
C ARG A 140 -14.38 6.38 -15.43
N LEU A 141 -14.46 5.60 -14.35
CA LEU A 141 -15.68 5.43 -13.56
C LEU A 141 -15.98 6.63 -12.65
N ALA A 142 -14.94 7.26 -12.09
CA ALA A 142 -15.05 8.39 -11.18
C ALA A 142 -14.95 9.75 -11.90
N GLY A 143 -14.80 9.77 -13.23
CA GLY A 143 -14.80 11.01 -14.02
C GLY A 143 -13.55 11.88 -13.85
N TYR A 144 -12.36 11.27 -13.78
CA TYR A 144 -11.08 12.00 -13.79
C TYR A 144 -10.52 12.10 -15.22
N PRO A 145 -10.67 13.24 -15.91
CA PRO A 145 -10.22 13.39 -17.29
C PRO A 145 -8.71 13.63 -17.38
N GLY A 146 -8.08 13.01 -18.38
CA GLY A 146 -6.70 13.30 -18.80
C GLY A 146 -5.64 13.04 -17.73
N GLU A 147 -4.44 13.60 -17.96
CA GLU A 147 -3.28 13.41 -17.09
C GLU A 147 -3.42 14.13 -15.74
N GLY A 148 -3.94 15.36 -15.75
CA GLY A 148 -4.19 16.13 -14.52
C GLY A 148 -5.19 15.43 -13.59
N GLY A 149 -6.28 14.86 -14.14
CA GLY A 149 -7.22 14.05 -13.38
C GLY A 149 -6.59 12.78 -12.82
N THR A 150 -5.76 12.10 -13.63
CA THR A 150 -5.05 10.88 -13.18
C THR A 150 -4.12 11.16 -11.99
N ALA A 151 -3.40 12.29 -12.00
CA ALA A 151 -2.55 12.70 -10.88
C ALA A 151 -3.37 13.01 -9.61
N ALA A 152 -4.50 13.70 -9.74
CA ALA A 152 -5.41 13.94 -8.61
C ALA A 152 -5.96 12.62 -8.04
N LEU A 153 -6.40 11.70 -8.90
CA LEU A 153 -6.87 10.38 -8.49
C LEU A 153 -5.78 9.56 -7.78
N GLN A 154 -4.54 9.63 -8.26
CA GLN A 154 -3.42 8.95 -7.60
C GLN A 154 -3.25 9.41 -6.15
N ARG A 155 -3.41 10.72 -5.87
CA ARG A 155 -3.40 11.27 -4.50
C ARG A 155 -4.58 10.79 -3.67
N VAL A 156 -5.78 10.73 -4.25
CA VAL A 156 -6.98 10.17 -3.57
C VAL A 156 -6.71 8.73 -3.13
N LEU A 157 -6.23 7.89 -4.05
CA LEU A 157 -5.91 6.49 -3.78
C LEU A 157 -4.79 6.36 -2.75
N GLN A 158 -3.77 7.22 -2.81
CA GLN A 158 -2.68 7.22 -1.85
C GLN A 158 -3.16 7.56 -0.43
N VAL A 159 -4.03 8.57 -0.27
CA VAL A 159 -4.68 8.86 1.02
C VAL A 159 -5.51 7.69 1.52
N LEU A 160 -6.28 7.02 0.65
CA LEU A 160 -7.06 5.83 1.03
C LEU A 160 -6.15 4.69 1.50
N CYS A 161 -5.03 4.46 0.81
CA CYS A 161 -4.04 3.46 1.21
C CYS A 161 -3.38 3.80 2.55
N LEU A 162 -2.95 5.05 2.75
CA LEU A 162 -2.33 5.51 4.00
C LEU A 162 -3.29 5.43 5.19
N ARG A 163 -4.59 5.59 4.96
CA ARG A 163 -5.65 5.39 5.97
C ARG A 163 -6.04 3.93 6.18
N GLY A 164 -5.49 2.99 5.41
CA GLY A 164 -5.86 1.58 5.43
C GLY A 164 -7.29 1.31 4.93
N ALA A 165 -7.89 2.24 4.18
CA ALA A 165 -9.21 2.07 3.56
C ALA A 165 -9.13 1.37 2.20
N ALA A 166 -7.96 1.42 1.56
CA ALA A 166 -7.67 0.70 0.32
C ALA A 166 -6.32 -0.02 0.44
N ALA A 167 -6.13 -1.03 -0.40
CA ALA A 167 -4.86 -1.70 -0.60
C ALA A 167 -4.39 -1.44 -2.03
N LEU A 168 -3.09 -1.22 -2.17
CA LEU A 168 -2.41 -1.24 -3.45
C LEU A 168 -2.05 -2.70 -3.77
N VAL A 169 -2.29 -3.13 -4.99
CA VAL A 169 -2.06 -4.50 -5.46
C VAL A 169 -1.22 -4.42 -6.73
N PRO A 170 0.02 -4.93 -6.74
CA PRO A 170 0.79 -4.97 -7.99
C PRO A 170 0.08 -5.84 -9.03
N ALA A 171 -0.22 -5.30 -10.21
CA ALA A 171 -1.00 -6.04 -11.20
C ALA A 171 -0.30 -7.33 -11.64
N LEU A 172 1.02 -7.25 -11.85
CA LEU A 172 1.89 -8.40 -12.04
C LEU A 172 2.88 -8.47 -10.88
N TYR A 173 3.04 -9.67 -10.34
CA TYR A 173 3.89 -9.94 -9.18
C TYR A 173 5.00 -10.94 -9.58
N PRO A 174 6.29 -10.56 -9.47
CA PRO A 174 7.40 -11.48 -9.71
C PRO A 174 7.37 -12.66 -8.74
N LEU A 175 7.58 -13.86 -9.27
CA LEU A 175 7.85 -15.07 -8.49
C LEU A 175 9.35 -15.38 -8.55
N LYS A 176 9.75 -16.54 -8.03
CA LYS A 176 11.15 -16.97 -8.12
C LYS A 176 11.57 -17.15 -9.59
N GLY A 177 12.73 -16.60 -9.95
CA GLY A 177 13.25 -16.63 -11.31
C GLY A 177 12.53 -15.64 -12.22
N SER A 178 12.27 -16.02 -13.47
CA SER A 178 11.60 -15.19 -14.49
C SER A 178 10.07 -15.35 -14.50
N LEU A 179 9.51 -16.14 -13.59
CA LEU A 179 8.06 -16.34 -13.49
C LEU A 179 7.37 -15.11 -12.92
N VAL A 180 6.19 -14.81 -13.46
CA VAL A 180 5.36 -13.69 -13.04
C VAL A 180 3.92 -14.17 -12.90
N ARG A 181 3.22 -13.71 -11.86
CA ARG A 181 1.79 -13.97 -11.66
C ARG A 181 0.98 -12.69 -11.86
N CYS A 182 -0.11 -12.78 -12.62
CA CYS A 182 -1.11 -11.72 -12.71
C CYS A 182 -2.12 -11.82 -11.56
N GLN A 183 -2.26 -10.75 -10.78
CA GLN A 183 -3.18 -10.70 -9.65
C GLN A 183 -4.65 -10.49 -10.06
N ARG A 184 -4.92 -10.17 -11.33
CA ARG A 184 -6.29 -10.02 -11.85
C ARG A 184 -6.87 -11.32 -12.38
N CYS A 185 -6.14 -12.01 -13.26
CA CYS A 185 -6.65 -13.23 -13.93
C CYS A 185 -6.03 -14.52 -13.40
N GLY A 186 -5.00 -14.44 -12.54
CA GLY A 186 -4.31 -15.61 -12.00
C GLY A 186 -3.30 -16.26 -12.95
N TRP A 187 -3.12 -15.74 -14.16
CA TRP A 187 -2.12 -16.26 -15.10
C TRP A 187 -0.72 -16.25 -14.47
N GLU A 188 0.00 -17.36 -14.63
CA GLU A 188 1.38 -17.52 -14.16
C GLU A 188 2.23 -18.05 -15.30
N GLY A 189 3.35 -17.39 -15.57
CA GLY A 189 4.25 -17.77 -16.66
C GLY A 189 5.40 -16.78 -16.82
N ILE A 190 6.20 -16.99 -17.87
CA ILE A 190 7.29 -16.09 -18.24
C ILE A 190 6.74 -15.15 -19.32
N PRO A 191 6.49 -13.86 -19.02
CA PRO A 191 5.95 -12.93 -20.00
C PRO A 191 7.05 -12.39 -20.90
N ASP A 192 6.69 -12.01 -22.13
CA ASP A 192 7.60 -11.25 -22.99
C ASP A 192 7.87 -9.87 -22.40
N ALA A 193 9.13 -9.58 -22.13
CA ALA A 193 9.59 -8.26 -21.72
C ALA A 193 9.72 -7.34 -22.94
N GLY A 194 9.48 -6.05 -22.75
CA GLY A 194 9.65 -5.05 -23.79
C GLY A 194 9.54 -3.63 -23.27
N PHE A 195 9.99 -2.68 -24.10
CA PHE A 195 10.00 -1.27 -23.74
C PHE A 195 8.59 -0.75 -23.41
N CYS A 196 8.38 -0.36 -22.16
CA CYS A 196 7.13 0.18 -21.68
C CYS A 196 7.19 1.71 -21.59
N ARG A 197 6.32 2.41 -22.32
CA ARG A 197 6.25 3.88 -22.28
C ARG A 197 5.81 4.46 -20.92
N ALA A 198 5.14 3.66 -20.08
CA ALA A 198 4.60 4.14 -18.81
C ALA A 198 5.65 4.21 -17.69
N CYS A 199 6.58 3.26 -17.65
CA CYS A 199 7.70 3.21 -16.70
C CYS A 199 9.07 3.39 -17.36
N ARG A 200 9.14 3.54 -18.69
CA ARG A 200 10.35 3.74 -19.50
C ARG A 200 11.40 2.64 -19.40
N SER A 201 10.99 1.42 -19.05
CA SER A 201 11.89 0.28 -18.91
C SER A 201 11.70 -0.76 -20.01
N GLU A 202 12.82 -1.36 -20.43
CA GLU A 202 12.90 -2.52 -21.32
C GLU A 202 12.59 -3.85 -20.62
N ALA A 203 12.72 -3.89 -19.29
CA ALA A 203 12.45 -5.08 -18.47
C ALA A 203 10.99 -5.14 -17.96
N CYS A 204 10.12 -4.26 -18.46
CA CYS A 204 8.70 -4.29 -18.14
C CYS A 204 7.98 -5.33 -19.01
N CYS A 205 6.91 -5.92 -18.49
CA CYS A 205 6.16 -6.97 -19.18
C CYS A 205 4.65 -6.76 -19.03
N THR A 206 3.86 -7.47 -19.83
CA THR A 206 2.39 -7.41 -19.83
C THR A 206 1.78 -8.80 -19.65
N CYS A 207 0.62 -8.88 -18.99
CA CYS A 207 -0.13 -10.12 -18.92
C CYS A 207 -0.73 -10.46 -20.30
N PRO A 208 -0.50 -11.67 -20.85
CA PRO A 208 -1.07 -12.08 -22.14
C PRO A 208 -2.58 -12.25 -22.10
N GLU A 209 -3.15 -12.64 -20.95
CA GLU A 209 -4.57 -12.96 -20.79
C GLU A 209 -5.47 -11.73 -20.53
N CYS A 210 -4.92 -10.63 -19.98
CA CYS A 210 -5.72 -9.44 -19.66
C CYS A 210 -5.99 -8.51 -20.86
N ARG A 211 -5.53 -8.85 -22.07
CA ARG A 211 -5.60 -7.97 -23.25
C ARG A 211 -7.02 -7.45 -23.54
N LEU A 212 -8.03 -8.32 -23.40
CA LEU A 212 -9.44 -7.97 -23.66
C LEU A 212 -10.10 -7.15 -22.54
N MET A 213 -9.57 -7.24 -21.31
CA MET A 213 -10.11 -6.55 -20.13
C MET A 213 -9.41 -5.21 -19.86
N GLY A 214 -8.37 -4.88 -20.62
CA GLY A 214 -7.43 -3.81 -20.35
C GLY A 214 -6.06 -4.40 -20.01
N PRO A 215 -5.04 -4.21 -20.85
CA PRO A 215 -3.73 -4.83 -20.65
C PRO A 215 -3.12 -4.32 -19.35
N LEU A 216 -2.67 -5.26 -18.52
CA LEU A 216 -1.98 -4.99 -17.27
C LEU A 216 -0.49 -5.21 -17.43
N SER A 217 0.30 -4.29 -16.90
CA SER A 217 1.77 -4.34 -16.93
C SER A 217 2.38 -4.47 -15.54
N LEU A 218 3.66 -4.86 -15.49
CA LEU A 218 4.46 -4.91 -14.26
C LEU A 218 4.49 -3.59 -13.48
N CYS A 219 4.37 -2.46 -14.19
CA CYS A 219 4.34 -1.12 -13.60
C CYS A 219 2.92 -0.61 -13.27
N GLU A 220 1.89 -1.42 -13.46
CA GLU A 220 0.50 -0.98 -13.23
C GLU A 220 0.00 -1.40 -11.84
N PRO A 221 -0.46 -0.46 -11.01
CA PRO A 221 -1.13 -0.79 -9.77
C PRO A 221 -2.60 -1.11 -10.03
N LEU A 222 -3.10 -2.07 -9.26
CA LEU A 222 -4.52 -2.29 -9.02
C LEU A 222 -4.83 -1.81 -7.59
N TYR A 223 -6.10 -1.51 -7.35
CA TYR A 223 -6.60 -1.07 -6.06
C TYR A 223 -7.85 -1.84 -5.71
N THR A 224 -7.99 -2.14 -4.42
CA THR A 224 -9.18 -2.77 -3.85
C THR A 224 -9.46 -2.17 -2.48
N ALA A 225 -10.72 -2.15 -2.06
CA ALA A 225 -11.06 -1.73 -0.71
C ALA A 225 -10.51 -2.75 0.29
N VAL A 226 -9.88 -2.27 1.36
CA VAL A 226 -9.57 -3.12 2.50
C VAL A 226 -10.85 -3.22 3.32
N PRO A 227 -11.44 -4.41 3.48
CA PRO A 227 -12.59 -4.54 4.37
C PRO A 227 -12.17 -4.03 5.74
N GLN A 228 -12.95 -3.11 6.31
CA GLN A 228 -12.82 -2.62 7.69
C GLN A 228 -13.14 -3.74 8.70
N ARG A 229 -12.51 -4.91 8.54
CA ARG A 229 -12.64 -6.09 9.38
C ARG A 229 -11.72 -6.02 10.60
N SER A 230 -11.01 -4.92 10.84
CA SER A 230 -10.10 -4.76 11.99
C SER A 230 -10.78 -4.08 13.18
N ALA A 231 -11.64 -3.08 12.99
CA ALA A 231 -12.27 -2.39 14.13
C ALA A 231 -13.33 -3.27 14.83
N GLU A 232 -14.21 -3.93 14.08
CA GLU A 232 -15.23 -4.83 14.65
C GLU A 232 -14.64 -6.16 15.13
N ARG A 233 -13.65 -6.73 14.42
CA ARG A 233 -13.01 -7.99 14.83
C ARG A 233 -12.08 -7.80 16.02
N GLN A 234 -11.31 -6.69 16.07
CA GLN A 234 -10.55 -6.35 17.28
C GLN A 234 -11.47 -5.95 18.43
N ALA A 235 -12.63 -5.33 18.18
CA ALA A 235 -13.62 -5.08 19.23
C ALA A 235 -14.27 -6.37 19.76
N LEU A 236 -14.57 -7.34 18.89
CA LEU A 236 -15.15 -8.65 19.24
C LEU A 236 -14.14 -9.61 19.89
N GLU A 237 -12.87 -9.53 19.48
CA GLU A 237 -11.75 -10.24 20.10
C GLU A 237 -11.38 -9.62 21.45
N LYS A 238 -11.31 -8.28 21.56
CA LYS A 238 -11.13 -7.56 22.85
C LYS A 238 -12.29 -7.75 23.82
N ALA A 239 -13.51 -7.91 23.33
CA ALA A 239 -14.68 -8.18 24.16
C ALA A 239 -14.79 -9.65 24.61
N GLY A 240 -13.88 -10.54 24.18
CA GLY A 240 -13.92 -11.97 24.53
C GLY A 240 -15.16 -12.71 23.99
N VAL A 241 -15.87 -12.11 23.03
CA VAL A 241 -17.13 -12.64 22.48
C VAL A 241 -16.86 -13.63 21.37
N TRP A 242 -15.76 -13.47 20.62
CA TRP A 242 -15.40 -14.36 19.51
C TRP A 242 -15.19 -15.82 19.94
N GLY A 243 -14.59 -16.05 21.11
CA GLY A 243 -14.43 -17.39 21.68
C GLY A 243 -15.75 -18.06 22.07
N ARG A 244 -16.81 -17.29 22.35
CA ARG A 244 -18.16 -17.81 22.62
C ARG A 244 -18.95 -18.03 21.33
N LEU A 245 -18.78 -17.16 20.34
CA LEU A 245 -19.40 -17.30 19.01
C LEU A 245 -18.83 -18.50 18.23
N GLN A 246 -17.53 -18.80 18.34
CA GLN A 246 -16.94 -20.01 17.73
C GLN A 246 -17.56 -21.31 18.26
N LYS A 247 -17.93 -21.35 19.55
CA LYS A 247 -18.63 -22.48 20.17
C LYS A 247 -20.11 -22.57 19.77
N LEU A 248 -20.78 -21.43 19.56
CA LEU A 248 -22.19 -21.37 19.18
C LEU A 248 -22.44 -21.66 17.69
N PHE A 249 -21.49 -21.29 16.82
CA PHE A 249 -21.64 -21.42 15.37
C PHE A 249 -20.84 -22.57 14.74
N GLY A 250 -20.20 -23.43 15.53
CA GLY A 250 -19.53 -24.64 15.03
C GLY A 250 -18.41 -24.37 14.01
N LEU A 251 -17.79 -23.18 14.05
CA LEU A 251 -16.66 -22.84 13.18
C LEU A 251 -15.39 -23.50 13.74
N GLY A 252 -15.14 -24.72 13.29
CA GLY A 252 -14.03 -25.56 13.73
C GLY A 252 -12.67 -24.87 13.64
N LYS A 253 -11.83 -25.13 14.65
CA LYS A 253 -10.38 -24.92 14.63
C LYS A 253 -9.83 -25.48 13.32
N ARG A 254 -9.26 -24.65 12.46
CA ARG A 254 -8.28 -25.13 11.49
C ARG A 254 -6.96 -25.24 12.23
N ASP A 255 -6.65 -26.48 12.61
CA ASP A 255 -5.35 -26.87 13.12
C ASP A 255 -4.24 -26.47 12.14
N GLY A 256 -3.08 -26.17 12.70
CA GLY A 256 -1.85 -25.88 11.96
C GLY A 256 -1.48 -27.04 11.04
N GLY A 257 -1.71 -26.85 9.76
CA GLY A 257 -1.27 -27.74 8.69
C GLY A 257 -0.47 -26.94 7.68
N ARG A 258 0.83 -27.24 7.60
CA ARG A 258 1.69 -27.20 6.40
C ARG A 258 1.24 -26.21 5.31
N GLU A 259 1.83 -25.01 5.29
CA GLU A 259 1.66 -24.02 4.20
C GLU A 259 2.23 -24.58 2.88
N GLU A 260 1.41 -25.32 2.15
CA GLU A 260 1.63 -25.66 0.74
C GLU A 260 0.90 -24.65 -0.15
N ALA A 261 1.66 -24.10 -1.11
CA ALA A 261 1.27 -23.39 -2.33
C ALA A 261 -0.24 -23.18 -2.58
N GLY A 262 -0.75 -22.00 -2.22
CA GLY A 262 -2.08 -21.52 -2.61
C GLY A 262 -2.05 -20.01 -2.80
N GLY A 263 -2.23 -19.56 -4.04
CA GLY A 263 -2.13 -18.16 -4.50
C GLY A 263 -2.96 -17.19 -3.66
N ARG A 264 -2.31 -16.51 -2.72
CA ARG A 264 -2.86 -15.34 -2.03
C ARG A 264 -2.52 -14.10 -2.83
N GLU A 265 -3.50 -13.21 -2.93
CA GLU A 265 -3.30 -11.84 -3.41
C GLU A 265 -2.23 -11.15 -2.55
N VAL A 266 -1.25 -10.53 -3.21
CA VAL A 266 -0.25 -9.66 -2.59
C VAL A 266 -0.88 -8.28 -2.45
N LEU A 267 -1.34 -8.00 -1.24
CA LEU A 267 -1.89 -6.72 -0.82
C LEU A 267 -0.79 -5.89 -0.16
N CYS A 268 -0.56 -4.68 -0.68
CA CYS A 268 0.31 -3.69 -0.07
C CYS A 268 -0.53 -2.69 0.72
N THR A 269 -0.53 -2.83 2.04
CA THR A 269 -1.08 -1.87 3.00
C THR A 269 0.06 -1.33 3.87
N PRO A 270 0.02 -0.07 4.34
CA PRO A 270 1.12 0.49 5.14
C PRO A 270 1.51 -0.41 6.31
N LEU A 271 2.81 -0.68 6.43
CA LEU A 271 3.39 -1.38 7.56
C LEU A 271 3.73 -0.37 8.64
N ILE A 272 3.18 -0.52 9.84
CA ILE A 272 3.27 0.48 10.90
C ILE A 272 3.97 -0.13 12.12
N PHE A 273 4.95 0.60 12.65
CA PHE A 273 5.71 0.30 13.87
C PHE A 273 5.36 1.31 14.96
N GLY A 274 5.30 0.87 16.21
CA GLY A 274 5.04 1.70 17.38
C GLY A 274 3.60 2.20 17.49
N ALA A 275 3.39 3.16 18.40
CA ALA A 275 2.07 3.73 18.67
C ALA A 275 1.78 4.89 17.72
N VAL A 276 0.92 4.66 16.72
CA VAL A 276 0.53 5.72 15.79
C VAL A 276 -0.22 6.87 16.48
N PRO A 277 0.07 8.13 16.12
CA PRO A 277 -0.61 9.28 16.70
C PRO A 277 -2.03 9.47 16.14
N TRP A 278 -2.32 8.95 14.95
CA TRP A 278 -3.64 9.04 14.31
C TRP A 278 -4.41 7.71 14.44
N GLY A 279 -5.59 7.77 15.07
CA GLY A 279 -6.41 6.57 15.36
C GLY A 279 -7.30 6.66 16.60
N LYS A 280 -7.21 7.74 17.39
CA LYS A 280 -8.11 7.99 18.54
C LYS A 280 -9.21 9.05 18.29
N SER A 281 -9.27 9.67 17.13
CA SER A 281 -10.22 10.75 16.84
C SER A 281 -11.35 10.30 15.91
N ASP A 282 -12.40 9.69 16.48
CA ASP A 282 -13.80 9.97 16.05
C ASP A 282 -14.88 9.39 16.99
N ARG A 283 -14.61 9.32 18.31
CA ARG A 283 -15.66 8.92 19.29
C ARG A 283 -15.91 9.88 20.44
N ARG A 284 -15.23 11.02 20.53
CA ARG A 284 -15.46 12.01 21.60
C ARG A 284 -15.29 13.45 21.12
N ARG A 285 -16.11 13.88 20.17
CA ARG A 285 -16.52 15.29 20.00
C ARG A 285 -17.96 15.29 19.49
N GLY A 286 -18.87 15.00 20.40
CA GLY A 286 -20.29 14.91 20.10
C GLY A 286 -21.14 14.71 21.35
N VAL A 287 -20.71 15.26 22.50
CA VAL A 287 -21.57 15.61 23.63
C VAL A 287 -20.85 16.76 24.31
N ALA A 288 -20.98 17.97 23.75
CA ALA A 288 -20.69 19.18 24.51
C ALA A 288 -21.99 19.53 25.22
N GLU A 289 -21.99 19.29 26.53
CA GLU A 289 -22.65 20.06 27.58
C GLU A 289 -23.71 21.08 27.10
N GLU A 290 -24.97 20.64 27.07
CA GLU A 290 -26.07 21.50 27.49
C GLU A 290 -26.25 21.32 29.00
N GLU A 291 -25.51 22.10 29.78
CA GLU A 291 -25.93 22.50 31.12
C GLU A 291 -25.90 24.02 31.16
N ALA A 292 -27.09 24.63 31.09
CA ALA A 292 -27.34 25.95 31.65
C ALA A 292 -27.08 25.89 33.17
N PRO A 293 -26.60 26.96 33.81
CA PRO A 293 -27.54 28.03 34.19
C PRO A 293 -26.93 29.45 34.27
N SER A 294 -27.75 30.45 33.96
CA SER A 294 -27.97 31.68 34.74
C SER A 294 -29.18 32.42 34.18
#